data_AF-A0A368VVW3-F1
#
_entry.id   AF-A0A368VVW3-F1
#
_cell.length_a   1.000
_cell.length_b   1.000
_cell.length_c   1.000
_cell.angle_alpha   90.00
_cell.angle_beta   90.00
_cell.angle_gamma   90.00
#
_symmetry.space_group_name_H-M   'P 1'
#
loop_
_entity.id
_entity.type
_entity.pdbx_description
1 polymer ?
#
loop_
_entity_poly.entity_id
_entity_poly.type
_entity_poly.pdbx_seq_one_letter_code
_entity_poly.pdbx_strand_id
1 'polypeptide(L)'
;MLRALTTAGYGWRHHPAASMWSGYEEALARYGIEICRAWCATGRADTCARSLRDELERATGTTEIRTQDSLAAAGELPPWLGDPQFHHSHQSALLRKAPEHYRRWFADVPPDLDYEWPKSDRPRRTPHERP
;
A
#
# COMPACT_ATOMS: atom_id res chain seq x y z
N MET A 1 6.17 3.75 4.21
CA MET A 1 4.85 3.11 4.47
C MET A 1 4.94 2.01 5.51
N LEU A 2 5.78 0.98 5.37
CA LEU A 2 5.85 -0.13 6.34
C LEU A 2 6.12 0.33 7.79
N ARG A 3 7.09 1.24 7.99
CA ARG A 3 7.32 1.89 9.31
C ARG A 3 6.09 2.58 9.90
N ALA A 4 5.15 3.07 9.09
CA ALA A 4 3.92 3.67 9.61
C ALA A 4 3.00 2.66 10.30
N LEU A 5 3.14 1.37 9.97
CA LEU A 5 2.44 0.28 10.65
C LEU A 5 3.25 -0.24 11.85
N THR A 6 4.57 -0.36 11.69
CA THR A 6 5.43 -1.16 12.58
C THR A 6 6.27 -0.35 13.56
N THR A 7 6.43 0.97 13.36
CA THR A 7 7.25 1.83 14.22
C THR A 7 6.37 2.78 15.03
N ALA A 8 6.50 2.72 16.36
CA ALA A 8 5.85 3.67 17.26
C ALA A 8 6.37 5.10 17.01
N GLY A 9 5.49 6.10 17.09
CA GLY A 9 5.85 7.50 16.86
C GLY A 9 6.18 7.89 15.41
N TYR A 10 6.09 6.98 14.42
CA TYR A 10 6.37 7.35 13.02
C TYR A 10 5.32 8.33 12.48
N GLY A 11 5.75 9.44 11.88
CA GLY A 11 4.84 10.56 11.53
C GLY A 11 3.68 10.22 10.61
N TRP A 12 3.79 9.18 9.77
CA TRP A 12 2.72 8.74 8.87
C TRP A 12 1.76 7.71 9.48
N ARG A 13 1.93 7.36 10.76
CA ARG A 13 1.15 6.31 11.43
C ARG A 13 -0.36 6.59 11.43
N HIS A 14 -0.75 7.85 11.45
CA HIS A 14 -2.14 8.32 11.41
C HIS A 14 -2.69 8.48 10.00
N HIS A 15 -1.84 8.41 8.98
CA HIS A 15 -2.28 8.66 7.63
C HIS A 15 -3.24 7.53 7.18
N PRO A 16 -4.40 7.85 6.58
CA PRO A 16 -5.37 6.83 6.18
C PRO A 16 -4.80 5.82 5.18
N ALA A 17 -3.95 6.28 4.25
CA ALA A 17 -3.18 5.40 3.35
C ALA A 17 -2.32 4.34 4.06
N ALA A 18 -1.87 4.60 5.29
CA ALA A 18 -1.17 3.60 6.08
C ALA A 18 -2.19 2.69 6.78
N SER A 19 -3.25 3.25 7.36
CA SER A 19 -4.27 2.52 8.10
C SER A 19 -4.93 1.40 7.29
N MET A 20 -5.16 1.59 5.99
CA MET A 20 -5.77 0.58 5.12
C MET A 20 -4.93 -0.71 4.97
N TRP A 21 -3.64 -0.69 5.31
CA TRP A 21 -2.73 -1.83 5.25
C TRP A 21 -2.51 -2.53 6.61
N SER A 22 -3.19 -2.09 7.67
CA SER A 22 -2.99 -2.65 9.02
C SER A 22 -3.24 -4.16 9.04
N GLY A 23 -2.32 -4.95 9.61
CA GLY A 23 -2.45 -6.41 9.65
C GLY A 23 -2.15 -7.14 8.33
N TYR A 24 -1.70 -6.40 7.31
CA TYR A 24 -1.28 -6.89 6.00
C TYR A 24 0.18 -6.47 5.70
N GLU A 25 1.05 -6.44 6.71
CA GLU A 25 2.43 -5.96 6.58
C GLU A 25 3.24 -6.74 5.53
N GLU A 26 3.06 -8.07 5.46
CA GLU A 26 3.71 -8.90 4.43
C GLU A 26 3.22 -8.54 3.02
N ALA A 27 1.91 -8.35 2.84
CA ALA A 27 1.35 -7.94 1.55
C ALA A 27 1.84 -6.54 1.13
N LEU A 28 1.97 -5.60 2.07
CA LEU A 28 2.53 -4.28 1.81
C LEU A 28 4.01 -4.38 1.38
N ALA A 29 4.80 -5.21 2.08
CA ALA A 29 6.19 -5.45 1.71
C ALA A 29 6.29 -6.13 0.34
N ARG A 30 5.39 -7.09 0.05
CA ARG A 30 5.33 -7.78 -1.23
C ARG A 30 5.04 -6.83 -2.38
N TYR A 31 4.00 -6.00 -2.24
CA TYR A 31 3.68 -4.94 -3.18
C TYR A 31 4.89 -4.03 -3.44
N GLY A 32 5.53 -3.53 -2.37
CA GLY A 32 6.70 -2.66 -2.49
C GLY A 32 7.86 -3.31 -3.25
N ILE A 33 8.11 -4.60 -3.04
CA ILE A 33 9.17 -5.34 -3.74
C ILE A 33 8.82 -5.55 -5.23
N GLU A 34 7.56 -5.77 -5.58
CA GLU A 34 7.16 -5.83 -7.00
C GLU A 34 7.34 -4.48 -7.69
N ILE A 35 7.05 -3.37 -7.01
CA ILE A 35 7.33 -2.02 -7.53
C ILE A 35 8.84 -1.82 -7.74
N CYS A 36 9.68 -2.24 -6.79
CA CYS A 36 11.14 -2.21 -6.96
C CYS A 36 11.61 -3.06 -8.15
N ARG A 37 11.04 -4.25 -8.35
CA ARG A 37 11.36 -5.12 -9.50
C ARG A 37 11.00 -4.45 -10.82
N ALA A 38 9.79 -3.90 -10.92
CA ALA A 38 9.35 -3.17 -12.10
C ALA A 38 10.24 -1.94 -12.38
N TRP A 39 10.67 -1.23 -11.33
CA TRP A 39 11.62 -0.13 -11.43
C TRP A 39 13.01 -0.56 -11.92
N CYS A 40 13.54 -1.66 -11.40
CA CYS A 40 14.81 -2.22 -11.86
C CYS A 40 14.75 -2.69 -13.32
N ALA A 41 13.63 -3.26 -13.74
CA ALA A 41 13.43 -3.74 -15.10
C ALA A 41 13.58 -2.62 -16.16
N THR A 42 13.44 -1.35 -15.76
CA THR A 42 13.71 -0.20 -16.64
C THR A 42 15.17 0.27 -16.62
N GLY A 43 16.10 -0.50 -16.04
CA GLY A 43 17.53 -0.19 -15.96
C GLY A 43 17.93 0.77 -14.83
N ARG A 44 17.08 0.97 -13.82
CA ARG A 44 17.32 1.91 -12.71
C ARG A 44 17.72 1.16 -11.43
N ALA A 45 18.51 1.81 -10.57
CA ALA A 45 18.94 1.20 -9.31
C ALA A 45 17.82 1.21 -8.26
N ASP A 46 17.75 0.15 -7.46
CA ASP A 46 16.87 0.04 -6.29
C ASP A 46 17.58 0.41 -4.99
N THR A 47 16.87 1.12 -4.11
CA THR A 47 17.32 1.52 -2.78
C THR A 47 16.33 1.11 -1.67
N CYS A 48 15.22 0.45 -2.03
CA CYS A 48 14.08 0.23 -1.15
C CYS A 48 13.88 -1.26 -0.79
N ALA A 49 14.12 -2.21 -1.69
CA ALA A 49 13.68 -3.60 -1.46
C ALA A 49 14.35 -4.26 -0.25
N ARG A 50 15.65 -4.01 -0.04
CA ARG A 50 16.36 -4.50 1.17
C ARG A 50 15.75 -3.91 2.44
N SER A 51 15.56 -2.59 2.49
CA SER A 51 14.95 -1.91 3.64
C SER A 51 13.56 -2.46 3.96
N LEU A 52 12.74 -2.76 2.95
CA LEU A 52 11.42 -3.36 3.13
C LEU A 52 11.49 -4.76 3.77
N ARG A 53 12.43 -5.60 3.32
CA ARG A 53 12.65 -6.94 3.89
C ARG A 53 13.10 -6.85 5.34
N ASP A 54 14.14 -6.07 5.60
CA ASP A 54 14.71 -5.95 6.94
C ASP A 54 13.68 -5.35 7.92
N GLU A 55 12.84 -4.42 7.47
CA GLU A 55 11.76 -3.86 8.29
C GLU A 55 10.65 -4.87 8.58
N LEU A 56 10.26 -5.68 7.59
CA LEU A 56 9.26 -6.72 7.79
C LEU A 56 9.76 -7.78 8.77
N GLU A 57 10.99 -8.26 8.59
CA GLU A 57 11.62 -9.25 9.45
C GLU A 57 11.70 -8.73 10.88
N ARG A 58 12.24 -7.52 11.09
CA ARG A 58 12.30 -6.91 12.43
C ARG A 58 10.94 -6.77 13.10
N ALA A 59 9.89 -6.45 12.33
CA ALA A 59 8.57 -6.17 12.90
C ALA A 59 7.71 -7.42 13.13
N THR A 60 7.94 -8.50 12.37
CA THR A 60 7.02 -9.65 12.31
C THR A 60 7.70 -11.00 12.49
N GLY A 61 9.03 -11.07 12.37
CA GLY A 61 9.78 -12.32 12.27
C GLY A 61 9.70 -13.00 10.90
N THR A 62 8.99 -12.40 9.94
CA THR A 62 8.81 -12.97 8.60
C THR A 62 10.06 -12.76 7.76
N THR A 63 10.76 -13.86 7.46
CA THR A 63 11.98 -13.88 6.64
C THR A 63 11.69 -14.19 5.18
N GLU A 64 10.67 -15.01 4.91
CA GLU A 64 10.21 -15.34 3.56
C GLU A 64 8.95 -14.56 3.22
N ILE A 65 8.99 -13.83 2.10
CA ILE A 65 7.86 -13.03 1.62
C ILE A 65 7.18 -13.78 0.49
N ARG A 66 5.94 -14.20 0.71
CA ARG A 66 5.16 -14.96 -0.26
C ARG A 66 4.84 -14.16 -1.51
N THR A 67 4.50 -14.88 -2.58
CA THR A 67 3.96 -14.27 -3.80
C THR A 67 2.58 -13.68 -3.54
N GLN A 68 2.16 -12.73 -4.37
CA GLN A 68 0.82 -12.16 -4.25
C GLN A 68 -0.27 -13.24 -4.40
N ASP A 69 -0.10 -14.21 -5.32
CA ASP A 69 -1.05 -15.31 -5.51
C ASP A 69 -1.16 -16.21 -4.28
N SER A 70 -0.04 -16.49 -3.61
CA SER A 70 -0.04 -17.28 -2.38
C SER A 70 -0.73 -16.53 -1.24
N LEU A 71 -0.52 -15.21 -1.12
CA LEU A 71 -1.22 -14.37 -0.16
C LEU A 71 -2.72 -14.29 -0.48
N ALA A 72 -3.09 -14.19 -1.77
CA ALA A 72 -4.48 -14.17 -2.22
C ALA A 72 -5.19 -15.47 -1.82
N ALA A 73 -4.59 -16.63 -2.13
CA ALA A 73 -5.14 -17.94 -1.80
C ALA A 73 -5.32 -18.14 -0.29
N ALA A 74 -4.49 -17.48 0.53
CA ALA A 74 -4.57 -17.51 1.99
C ALA A 74 -5.52 -16.44 2.59
N GLY A 75 -6.14 -15.58 1.77
CA GLY A 75 -6.96 -14.47 2.27
C GLY A 75 -6.15 -13.38 3.01
N GLU A 76 -4.88 -13.22 2.64
CA GLU A 76 -3.91 -12.30 3.25
C GLU A 76 -3.58 -11.10 2.35
N LEU A 77 -4.49 -10.78 1.44
CA LEU A 77 -4.52 -9.49 0.76
C LEU A 77 -5.64 -8.65 1.36
N PRO A 78 -5.45 -7.32 1.46
CA PRO A 78 -6.49 -6.47 1.98
C PRO A 78 -7.71 -6.43 1.04
N PRO A 79 -8.93 -6.31 1.58
CA PRO A 79 -10.17 -6.44 0.80
C PRO A 79 -10.37 -5.34 -0.24
N TRP A 80 -9.74 -4.18 -0.04
CA TRP A 80 -9.79 -3.07 -1.00
C TRP A 80 -8.90 -3.30 -2.22
N LEU A 81 -8.00 -4.29 -2.21
CA LEU A 81 -7.10 -4.55 -3.33
C LEU A 81 -7.88 -5.18 -4.49
N GLY A 82 -8.15 -4.35 -5.51
CA GLY A 82 -8.97 -4.74 -6.65
C GLY A 82 -10.39 -4.17 -6.61
N ASP A 83 -10.75 -3.48 -5.52
CA ASP A 83 -12.03 -2.79 -5.40
C ASP A 83 -12.12 -1.61 -6.39
N PRO A 84 -13.05 -1.65 -7.37
CA PRO A 84 -13.20 -0.59 -8.36
C PRO A 84 -13.53 0.77 -7.75
N GLN A 85 -14.26 0.82 -6.63
CA GLN A 85 -14.67 2.08 -6.01
C GLN A 85 -13.45 2.84 -5.47
N PHE A 86 -12.61 2.14 -4.72
CA PHE A 86 -11.33 2.64 -4.25
C PHE A 86 -10.43 3.09 -5.41
N HIS A 87 -10.31 2.29 -6.47
CA HIS A 87 -9.45 2.65 -7.61
C HIS A 87 -9.96 3.88 -8.35
N HIS A 88 -11.26 3.98 -8.60
CA HIS A 88 -11.87 5.14 -9.25
C HIS A 88 -11.71 6.41 -8.42
N SER A 89 -11.85 6.36 -7.09
CA SER A 89 -11.65 7.55 -6.25
C SER A 89 -10.23 8.11 -6.37
N HIS A 90 -9.23 7.22 -6.44
CA HIS A 90 -7.82 7.61 -6.58
C HIS A 90 -7.50 8.13 -7.98
N GLN A 91 -8.04 7.50 -9.02
CA GLN A 91 -7.93 7.95 -10.41
C GLN A 91 -8.58 9.33 -10.59
N SER A 92 -9.76 9.53 -10.01
CA SER A 92 -10.45 10.82 -9.95
C SER A 92 -9.58 11.90 -9.29
N ALA A 93 -8.94 11.58 -8.16
CA ALA A 93 -8.02 12.50 -7.51
C ALA A 93 -6.76 12.82 -8.33
N LEU A 94 -6.25 11.88 -9.14
CA LEU A 94 -5.17 12.14 -10.08
C LEU A 94 -5.62 13.08 -11.19
N LEU A 95 -6.82 12.88 -11.74
CA LEU A 95 -7.43 13.79 -12.73
C LEU A 95 -7.59 15.21 -12.20
N ARG A 96 -7.97 15.39 -10.93
CA ARG A 96 -8.01 16.75 -10.31
C ARG A 96 -6.65 17.41 -10.24
N LYS A 97 -5.60 16.63 -9.97
CA LYS A 97 -4.24 17.14 -9.76
C LYS A 97 -3.53 17.50 -11.07
N ALA A 98 -3.73 16.70 -12.12
CA ALA A 98 -3.09 16.91 -13.42
C ALA A 98 -3.94 16.31 -14.56
N PRO A 99 -5.05 16.97 -14.93
CA PRO A 99 -6.03 16.41 -15.86
C PRO A 99 -5.46 16.13 -17.25
N GLU A 100 -4.59 17.00 -17.77
CA GLU A 100 -3.95 16.83 -19.09
C GLU A 100 -3.06 15.59 -19.13
N HIS A 101 -2.43 15.26 -18.00
CA HIS A 101 -1.58 14.08 -17.90
C HIS A 101 -2.42 12.80 -17.77
N TYR A 102 -3.42 12.79 -16.89
CA TYR A 102 -4.11 11.57 -16.49
C TYR A 102 -5.30 11.16 -17.37
N ARG A 103 -5.91 12.09 -18.15
CA ARG A 103 -7.04 11.77 -19.03
C ARG A 103 -6.76 10.63 -20.01
N ARG A 104 -5.52 10.48 -20.47
CA ARG A 104 -5.14 9.43 -21.43
C ARG A 104 -5.29 8.01 -20.87
N TRP A 105 -5.33 7.86 -19.54
CA TRP A 105 -5.52 6.55 -18.88
C TRP A 105 -6.89 6.41 -18.21
N PHE A 106 -7.50 7.51 -17.76
CA PHE A 106 -8.73 7.49 -16.95
C PHE A 106 -9.84 8.33 -17.59
N ALA A 107 -10.00 8.24 -18.91
CA ALA A 107 -10.97 9.04 -19.66
C ALA A 107 -12.41 8.85 -19.16
N ASP A 108 -12.74 7.64 -18.69
CA ASP A 108 -14.08 7.26 -18.25
C ASP A 108 -14.35 7.51 -16.76
N VAL A 109 -13.39 8.06 -16.02
CA VAL A 109 -13.52 8.32 -14.57
C VAL A 109 -13.94 9.77 -14.33
N PRO A 110 -15.04 10.02 -13.59
CA PRO A 110 -15.43 11.38 -13.21
C PRO A 110 -14.34 12.05 -12.35
N PRO A 111 -13.96 13.31 -12.61
CA PRO A 111 -12.86 13.98 -11.89
C PRO A 111 -13.29 14.55 -10.52
N ASP A 112 -14.49 14.28 -10.03
CA ASP A 112 -15.10 14.89 -8.84
C ASP A 112 -15.48 13.88 -7.75
N LEU A 113 -15.04 12.62 -7.84
CA LEU A 113 -15.29 11.61 -6.82
C LEU A 113 -14.55 11.93 -5.51
N ASP A 114 -15.24 11.71 -4.39
CA ASP A 114 -14.66 11.80 -3.05
C ASP A 114 -13.54 10.78 -2.86
N TYR A 115 -12.54 11.15 -2.06
CA TYR A 115 -11.39 10.29 -1.83
C TYR A 115 -11.76 9.15 -0.86
N GLU A 116 -11.65 7.91 -1.31
CA GLU A 116 -11.93 6.76 -0.47
C GLU A 116 -10.67 6.27 0.25
N TRP A 117 -10.78 6.07 1.56
CA TRP A 117 -9.74 5.45 2.37
C TRP A 117 -10.35 4.34 3.25
N PRO A 118 -10.38 3.10 2.77
CA PRO A 118 -11.00 2.00 3.50
C PRO A 118 -10.23 1.71 4.78
N LYS A 119 -10.97 1.39 5.85
CA LYS A 119 -10.35 0.85 7.06
C LYS A 119 -9.91 -0.58 6.78
N SER A 120 -8.78 -0.98 7.35
CA SER A 120 -8.42 -2.40 7.37
C SER A 120 -9.43 -3.17 8.24
N ASP A 121 -9.76 -4.38 7.82
CA ASP A 121 -10.53 -5.37 8.57
C ASP A 121 -9.68 -6.10 9.62
N ARG A 122 -8.36 -5.86 9.65
CA ARG A 122 -7.44 -6.42 10.64
C ARG A 122 -6.96 -5.37 11.63
N PRO A 123 -6.69 -5.75 12.89
CA PRO A 123 -6.14 -4.84 13.88
C PRO A 123 -4.72 -4.42 13.50
N ARG A 124 -4.32 -3.23 13.95
CA ARG A 124 -2.91 -2.80 13.87
C ARG A 124 -2.06 -3.63 14.82
N ARG A 125 -0.91 -4.11 14.35
CA ARG A 125 0.07 -4.84 15.17
C ARG A 125 0.62 -3.99 16.31
N THR A 126 1.06 -2.78 15.99
CA THR A 126 1.37 -1.77 17.00
C THR A 126 0.07 -0.99 17.24
N PRO A 127 -0.50 -0.92 18.44
CA PRO A 127 -1.67 -0.07 18.72
C PRO A 127 -1.31 1.42 18.66
N HIS A 128 -2.27 2.28 18.34
CA HIS A 128 -2.07 3.71 18.60
C HIS A 128 -2.13 3.92 20.12
N GLU A 129 -1.08 4.49 20.72
CA GLU A 129 -1.19 4.96 22.10
C GLU A 129 -2.28 6.01 22.11
N ARG A 130 -3.39 5.75 22.84
CA ARG A 130 -4.40 6.79 23.03
C ARG A 130 -3.76 7.92 23.83
N PRO A 131 -3.96 9.19 23.45
CA PRO A 131 -3.65 10.30 24.34
C PRO A 131 -4.46 10.19 25.65
#